data_AF-A0A0F9F3B6-F1
#
_entry.id   AF-A0A0F9F3B6-F1
#
_cell.length_a   1.000
_cell.length_b   1.000
_cell.length_c   1.000
_cell.angle_alpha   90.00
_cell.angle_beta   90.00
_cell.angle_gamma   90.00
#
_symmetry.space_group_name_H-M   'P 1'
#
loop_
_entity.id
_entity.type
_entity.pdbx_description
1 polymer ?
#
loop_
_entity_poly.entity_id
_entity_poly.type
_entity_poly.pdbx_seq_one_letter_code
_entity_poly.pdbx_strand_id
1 'polypeptide(L)'
;VYSGSKDLTFSGPSTALSGTVPTVEATDVGSATSVIFTAGVSDTNAAALTAYMAETTTVDVSQGSINSFGDVSYDLDLTVNPGAANNLAYSVQPTNTISAVSISPAIIVQVRDQWDNVLISDNSTSVAIAIDNNPGSGTLSGTTSQTAVSGEATFNDLSINKSGTGYTFTVTSGSLTAATSDGFNITPAAASYFKVTGTASMTAGSTNELTITAYDQYDNVATGYSGSKDLTFSGPSTAPSGTVPTVEATDVGSATSLNFTSGVSGSPLVTLVAYKAETTTVDVSQGSINSTGDETYDLGLTVNPGAANNLAYSQQPTNTVTGSAITPAVAVQVRDQWDNVLTSDSSTSVGIAINTNPPGDGTLSGTTSQTAVSGEATFNDLSIDKIGDGYTLDATSGGLTTATSSGFNITLPTIQFTSASSSGAESATPVTLQLTLSAVSGLDVSVDYALSGTATGSGTDYTLAVGTATINAGNTTTNISATIVDDLLDEANETIVVTISNPTNATLGTNTVHTYTINDNDASPTIQFTSTSSSGAESTTPVTLQLTLSAVSGLDVSVDYAVTGGAATGSGTDYTLTAG
;
A
#
# COMPACT_ATOMS: atom_id res chain seq x y z
N VAL A 1 55.26 -39.59 90.59
CA VAL A 1 55.80 -38.40 89.88
C VAL A 1 55.75 -38.74 88.41
N TYR A 2 54.67 -38.35 87.72
CA TYR A 2 54.54 -38.62 86.29
C TYR A 2 55.48 -37.65 85.56
N SER A 3 56.56 -38.19 84.96
CA SER A 3 57.65 -37.38 84.41
C SER A 3 58.36 -38.07 83.23
N GLY A 4 59.11 -37.30 82.44
CA GLY A 4 59.82 -37.75 81.23
C GLY A 4 58.94 -37.71 79.97
N SER A 5 59.48 -38.19 78.84
CA SER A 5 58.74 -38.33 77.57
C SER A 5 57.63 -39.38 77.70
N LYS A 6 56.44 -39.05 77.21
CA LYS A 6 55.24 -39.88 77.24
C LYS A 6 54.54 -39.80 75.89
N ASP A 7 54.33 -40.94 75.27
CA ASP A 7 53.52 -41.02 74.06
C ASP A 7 52.04 -41.01 74.44
N LEU A 8 51.33 -39.98 74.00
CA LEU A 8 49.90 -39.79 74.20
C LEU A 8 49.19 -39.88 72.85
N THR A 9 47.98 -40.42 72.83
CA THR A 9 47.10 -40.38 71.66
C THR A 9 45.95 -39.43 71.93
N PHE A 10 45.77 -38.47 71.02
CA PHE A 10 44.67 -37.51 71.06
C PHE A 10 43.57 -37.91 70.09
N SER A 11 42.32 -37.62 70.44
CA SER A 11 41.15 -37.74 69.55
C SER A 11 40.26 -36.51 69.69
N GLY A 12 39.33 -36.31 68.75
CA GLY A 12 38.33 -35.24 68.83
C GLY A 12 38.08 -34.57 67.50
N PRO A 13 38.95 -33.64 67.06
CA PRO A 13 38.74 -32.93 65.80
C PRO A 13 38.80 -33.88 64.61
N SER A 14 37.87 -33.67 63.69
CA SER A 14 37.75 -34.40 62.44
C SER A 14 38.72 -33.87 61.39
N THR A 15 39.04 -34.71 60.41
CA THR A 15 39.69 -34.28 59.18
C THR A 15 38.82 -33.23 58.47
N ALA A 16 39.44 -32.14 58.02
CA ALA A 16 38.73 -31.11 57.26
C ALA A 16 38.13 -31.66 55.97
N LEU A 17 37.14 -30.94 55.43
CA LEU A 17 36.51 -31.28 54.16
C LEU A 17 37.50 -31.26 52.98
N SER A 18 38.57 -30.46 53.07
CA SER A 18 39.70 -30.47 52.14
C SER A 18 40.60 -31.72 52.24
N GLY A 19 40.38 -32.59 53.24
CA GLY A 19 41.21 -33.76 53.54
C GLY A 19 42.37 -33.49 54.49
N THR A 20 42.53 -32.27 55.00
CA THR A 20 43.62 -31.91 55.94
C THR A 20 43.35 -32.50 57.32
N VAL A 21 44.28 -33.33 57.82
CA VAL A 21 44.15 -34.00 59.11
C VAL A 21 44.59 -33.06 60.24
N PRO A 22 43.83 -32.94 61.35
CA PRO A 22 44.23 -32.13 62.50
C PRO A 22 45.48 -32.71 63.18
N THR A 23 46.30 -31.87 63.79
CA THR A 23 47.58 -32.28 64.39
C THR A 23 47.74 -31.80 65.83
N VAL A 24 48.49 -32.55 66.62
CA VAL A 24 49.05 -32.13 67.92
C VAL A 24 50.57 -32.22 67.81
N GLU A 25 51.27 -31.09 68.00
CA GLU A 25 52.73 -31.01 67.78
C GLU A 25 53.15 -31.52 66.39
N ALA A 26 52.40 -31.10 65.35
CA ALA A 26 52.59 -31.52 63.96
C ALA A 26 52.48 -33.04 63.71
N THR A 27 51.95 -33.80 64.68
CA THR A 27 51.63 -35.22 64.55
C THR A 27 50.12 -35.38 64.40
N ASP A 28 49.64 -36.16 63.43
CA ASP A 28 48.21 -36.36 63.17
C ASP A 28 47.46 -36.84 64.42
N VAL A 29 46.31 -36.23 64.69
CA VAL A 29 45.37 -36.70 65.72
C VAL A 29 45.00 -38.16 65.43
N GLY A 30 44.97 -39.00 66.47
CA GLY A 30 44.86 -40.46 66.37
C GLY A 30 46.22 -41.19 66.33
N SER A 31 47.33 -40.49 66.11
CA SER A 31 48.69 -41.04 66.24
C SER A 31 49.28 -40.77 67.63
N ALA A 32 50.37 -41.47 67.96
CA ALA A 32 51.08 -41.29 69.22
C ALA A 32 52.00 -40.04 69.15
N THR A 33 51.75 -39.06 70.01
CA THR A 33 52.50 -37.80 70.13
C THR A 33 53.32 -37.81 71.42
N SER A 34 54.63 -37.59 71.32
CA SER A 34 55.52 -37.56 72.48
C SER A 34 55.47 -36.23 73.24
N VAL A 35 54.98 -36.25 74.47
CA VAL A 35 54.86 -35.10 75.38
C VAL A 35 55.77 -35.29 76.60
N ILE A 36 56.53 -34.25 76.99
CA ILE A 36 57.43 -34.31 78.13
C ILE A 36 56.72 -33.80 79.39
N PHE A 37 56.80 -34.55 80.49
CA PHE A 37 56.23 -34.17 81.77
C PHE A 37 57.30 -33.89 82.83
N THR A 38 57.08 -32.89 83.68
CA THR A 38 57.77 -32.73 84.97
C THR A 38 56.76 -32.53 86.09
N ALA A 39 56.94 -33.31 87.15
CA ALA A 39 56.09 -33.29 88.34
C ALA A 39 54.57 -33.45 88.07
N GLY A 40 54.19 -34.17 87.01
CA GLY A 40 52.78 -34.41 86.64
C GLY A 40 52.15 -33.35 85.74
N VAL A 41 52.90 -32.32 85.34
CA VAL A 41 52.47 -31.29 84.38
C VAL A 41 53.35 -31.41 83.13
N SER A 42 52.79 -31.18 81.95
CA SER A 42 53.57 -31.14 80.71
C SER A 42 54.48 -29.90 80.71
N ASP A 43 55.78 -30.08 80.45
CA ASP A 43 56.75 -28.99 80.42
C ASP A 43 56.75 -28.31 79.06
N THR A 44 56.45 -27.00 79.05
CA THR A 44 56.17 -26.11 77.89
C THR A 44 54.78 -26.28 77.30
N ASN A 45 54.33 -25.28 76.52
CA ASN A 45 53.04 -25.21 75.79
C ASN A 45 52.89 -26.32 74.71
N ALA A 46 53.31 -27.55 75.02
CA ALA A 46 53.71 -28.64 74.13
C ALA A 46 52.56 -29.57 73.70
N ALA A 47 51.40 -28.99 73.44
CA ALA A 47 50.37 -29.66 72.64
C ALA A 47 49.61 -28.60 71.84
N ALA A 48 50.31 -27.96 70.90
CA ALA A 48 49.67 -27.07 69.94
C ALA A 48 48.73 -27.91 69.06
N LEU A 49 47.47 -28.00 69.48
CA LEU A 49 46.40 -28.57 68.66
C LEU A 49 46.11 -27.60 67.52
N THR A 50 46.28 -28.08 66.28
CA THR A 50 45.83 -27.39 65.08
C THR A 50 44.66 -28.19 64.50
N ALA A 51 43.46 -27.62 64.59
CA ALA A 51 42.25 -28.17 64.01
C ALA A 51 41.83 -27.38 62.77
N TYR A 52 41.19 -28.07 61.83
CA TYR A 52 40.89 -27.52 60.50
C TYR A 52 39.42 -27.60 60.10
N MET A 53 38.66 -28.60 60.58
CA MET A 53 37.22 -28.68 60.31
C MET A 53 36.46 -27.76 61.26
N ALA A 54 35.57 -26.93 60.74
CA ALA A 54 34.68 -26.14 61.56
C ALA A 54 33.60 -27.04 62.16
N GLU A 55 33.68 -27.27 63.47
CA GLU A 55 32.80 -28.17 64.19
C GLU A 55 32.76 -27.83 65.68
N THR A 56 31.81 -28.41 66.40
CA THR A 56 31.86 -28.51 67.85
C THR A 56 32.12 -29.97 68.21
N THR A 57 33.20 -30.22 68.94
CA THR A 57 33.69 -31.56 69.30
C THR A 57 34.33 -31.52 70.69
N THR A 58 34.68 -32.69 71.23
CA THR A 58 35.46 -32.82 72.47
C THR A 58 36.85 -33.35 72.14
N VAL A 59 37.89 -32.82 72.78
CA VAL A 59 39.26 -33.34 72.65
C VAL A 59 39.57 -34.24 73.83
N ASP A 60 39.96 -35.46 73.49
CA ASP A 60 40.31 -36.51 74.43
C ASP A 60 41.79 -36.89 74.32
N VAL A 61 42.36 -37.36 75.43
CA VAL A 61 43.75 -37.83 75.48
C VAL A 61 43.85 -39.17 76.19
N SER A 62 44.72 -40.04 75.70
CA SER A 62 44.97 -41.35 76.30
C SER A 62 46.43 -41.79 76.25
N GLN A 63 46.83 -42.57 77.23
CA GLN A 63 48.06 -43.36 77.27
C GLN A 63 47.75 -44.73 77.90
N GLY A 64 47.46 -45.73 77.05
CA GLY A 64 47.04 -47.05 77.53
C GLY A 64 45.74 -46.97 78.35
N SER A 65 45.77 -47.40 79.62
CA SER A 65 44.61 -47.36 80.51
C SER A 65 44.33 -46.00 81.16
N ILE A 66 45.23 -45.02 81.01
CA ILE A 66 45.04 -43.64 81.49
C ILE A 66 44.37 -42.86 80.35
N ASN A 67 43.15 -42.36 80.54
CA ASN A 67 42.42 -41.62 79.51
C ASN A 67 41.44 -40.61 80.12
N SER A 68 40.97 -39.66 79.30
CA SER A 68 39.88 -38.73 79.62
C SER A 68 38.48 -39.29 79.32
N PHE A 69 38.39 -40.36 78.53
CA PHE A 69 37.13 -40.88 78.00
C PHE A 69 36.07 -41.20 79.08
N GLY A 70 34.83 -40.73 78.84
CA GLY A 70 33.63 -41.18 79.55
C GLY A 70 33.26 -40.37 80.80
N ASP A 71 34.01 -39.30 81.10
CA ASP A 71 33.63 -38.28 82.08
C ASP A 71 33.88 -36.89 81.48
N VAL A 72 32.78 -36.23 81.11
CA VAL A 72 32.76 -34.90 80.48
C VAL A 72 33.44 -33.80 81.29
N SER A 73 33.76 -34.04 82.58
CA SER A 73 34.53 -33.09 83.40
C SER A 73 36.04 -33.13 83.14
N TYR A 74 36.53 -34.11 82.37
CA TYR A 74 37.94 -34.25 81.96
C TYR A 74 38.20 -33.90 80.48
N ASP A 75 37.13 -33.76 79.70
CA ASP A 75 37.20 -33.48 78.28
C ASP A 75 37.38 -31.98 78.01
N LEU A 76 38.04 -31.65 76.91
CA LEU A 76 38.09 -30.27 76.43
C LEU A 76 37.00 -30.07 75.38
N ASP A 77 35.93 -29.33 75.72
CA ASP A 77 34.97 -28.83 74.74
C ASP A 77 35.68 -27.86 73.78
N LEU A 78 35.63 -28.17 72.49
CA LEU A 78 36.27 -27.40 71.43
C LEU A 78 35.24 -26.98 70.38
N THR A 79 35.15 -25.67 70.14
CA THR A 79 34.48 -25.11 68.96
C THR A 79 35.55 -24.59 68.02
N VAL A 80 35.66 -25.22 66.87
CA VAL A 80 36.48 -24.75 65.76
C VAL A 80 35.60 -23.91 64.85
N ASN A 81 35.91 -22.63 64.73
CA ASN A 81 35.22 -21.75 63.79
C ASN A 81 35.90 -21.79 62.42
N PRO A 82 35.18 -21.56 61.32
CA PRO A 82 35.77 -21.40 60.00
C PRO A 82 36.86 -20.32 60.00
N GLY A 83 37.88 -20.53 59.18
CA GLY A 83 38.93 -19.53 58.92
C GLY A 83 38.44 -18.33 58.10
N ALA A 84 39.36 -17.48 57.69
CA ALA A 84 39.03 -16.37 56.79
C ALA A 84 38.53 -16.89 55.42
N ALA A 85 37.61 -16.12 54.82
CA ALA A 85 37.07 -16.43 53.50
C ALA A 85 38.20 -16.61 52.47
N ASN A 86 38.13 -17.68 51.69
CA ASN A 86 39.16 -18.06 50.73
C ASN A 86 38.60 -18.35 49.34
N ASN A 87 37.49 -19.10 49.25
CA ASN A 87 36.92 -19.52 47.98
C ASN A 87 35.39 -19.48 48.00
N LEU A 88 34.82 -19.50 46.80
CA LEU A 88 33.39 -19.69 46.57
C LEU A 88 33.16 -21.10 46.02
N ALA A 89 32.01 -21.70 46.34
CA ALA A 89 31.62 -22.98 45.78
C ALA A 89 30.11 -23.12 45.67
N TYR A 90 29.62 -23.77 44.61
CA TYR A 90 28.19 -24.07 44.47
C TYR A 90 27.80 -25.19 45.43
N SER A 91 26.75 -24.97 46.23
CA SER A 91 26.06 -26.03 46.99
C SER A 91 24.77 -26.47 46.29
N VAL A 92 24.18 -25.61 45.46
CA VAL A 92 23.10 -25.96 44.51
C VAL A 92 23.48 -25.44 43.14
N GLN A 93 23.61 -26.35 42.18
CA GLN A 93 23.96 -26.06 40.79
C GLN A 93 22.76 -25.55 39.99
N PRO A 94 22.95 -24.76 38.92
CA PRO A 94 21.90 -24.46 37.97
C PRO A 94 21.39 -25.72 37.28
N THR A 95 20.12 -25.68 36.85
CA THR A 95 19.45 -26.77 36.14
C THR A 95 19.03 -26.33 34.74
N ASN A 96 18.77 -27.30 33.87
CA ASN A 96 18.19 -27.02 32.55
C ASN A 96 16.82 -26.35 32.71
N THR A 97 16.56 -25.31 31.93
CA THR A 97 15.27 -24.60 31.96
C THR A 97 14.88 -24.10 30.57
N ILE A 98 13.76 -23.39 30.49
CA ILE A 98 13.26 -22.72 29.29
C ILE A 98 13.75 -21.27 29.27
N SER A 99 13.96 -20.69 28.10
CA SER A 99 14.37 -19.30 27.91
C SER A 99 13.47 -18.34 28.69
N ALA A 100 14.10 -17.41 29.40
CA ALA A 100 13.49 -16.40 30.29
C ALA A 100 12.63 -16.94 31.45
N VAL A 101 12.63 -18.27 31.68
CA VAL A 101 12.07 -18.86 32.89
C VAL A 101 13.15 -18.88 33.97
N SER A 102 12.80 -18.51 35.20
CA SER A 102 13.73 -18.55 36.33
C SER A 102 14.27 -19.97 36.55
N ILE A 103 15.58 -20.06 36.76
CA ILE A 103 16.26 -21.33 37.04
C ILE A 103 15.81 -21.82 38.42
N SER A 104 15.33 -23.07 38.47
CA SER A 104 14.77 -23.68 39.66
C SER A 104 15.28 -25.12 39.84
N PRO A 105 15.71 -25.54 41.05
CA PRO A 105 15.71 -24.78 42.31
C PRO A 105 16.69 -23.59 42.31
N ALA A 106 16.59 -22.73 43.32
CA ALA A 106 17.47 -21.58 43.47
C ALA A 106 18.94 -22.01 43.55
N ILE A 107 19.82 -21.26 42.89
CA ILE A 107 21.27 -21.50 42.91
C ILE A 107 21.80 -21.00 44.25
N ILE A 108 22.63 -21.79 44.91
CA ILE A 108 23.22 -21.44 46.21
C ILE A 108 24.73 -21.53 46.11
N VAL A 109 25.40 -20.45 46.52
CA VAL A 109 26.86 -20.32 46.55
C VAL A 109 27.30 -20.12 47.99
N GLN A 110 28.23 -20.96 48.44
CA GLN A 110 28.83 -20.90 49.76
C GLN A 110 30.13 -20.10 49.74
N VAL A 111 30.34 -19.29 50.78
CA VAL A 111 31.63 -18.69 51.12
C VAL A 111 32.37 -19.66 52.03
N ARG A 112 33.54 -20.12 51.60
CA ARG A 112 34.33 -21.12 52.32
C ARG A 112 35.72 -20.62 52.68
N ASP A 113 36.30 -21.19 53.73
CA ASP A 113 37.71 -21.01 54.06
C ASP A 113 38.61 -21.94 53.21
N GLN A 114 39.91 -21.90 53.43
CA GLN A 114 40.89 -22.70 52.67
C GLN A 114 40.81 -24.22 52.96
N TRP A 115 39.96 -24.64 53.90
CA TRP A 115 39.73 -26.03 54.30
C TRP A 115 38.31 -26.52 53.94
N ASP A 116 37.61 -25.74 53.10
CA ASP A 116 36.26 -25.96 52.61
C ASP A 116 35.15 -25.88 53.67
N ASN A 117 35.41 -25.25 54.81
CA ASN A 117 34.36 -24.98 55.79
C ASN A 117 33.51 -23.78 55.37
N VAL A 118 32.18 -23.90 55.49
CA VAL A 118 31.27 -22.78 55.23
C VAL A 118 31.37 -21.74 56.35
N LEU A 119 31.53 -20.47 55.99
CA LEU A 119 31.58 -19.36 56.95
C LEU A 119 30.17 -19.01 57.45
N ILE A 120 29.61 -19.82 58.34
CA ILE A 120 28.24 -19.67 58.85
C ILE A 120 27.95 -18.35 59.58
N SER A 121 28.97 -17.59 59.96
CA SER A 121 28.82 -16.26 60.56
C SER A 121 28.83 -15.12 59.52
N ASP A 122 29.16 -15.39 58.27
CA ASP A 122 29.26 -14.38 57.23
C ASP A 122 27.88 -13.90 56.76
N ASN A 123 27.64 -12.61 56.93
CA ASN A 123 26.41 -11.93 56.53
C ASN A 123 26.72 -10.69 55.66
N SER A 124 27.88 -10.68 55.00
CA SER A 124 28.46 -9.47 54.42
C SER A 124 29.12 -9.65 53.06
N THR A 125 29.64 -10.84 52.74
CA THR A 125 30.28 -11.09 51.44
C THR A 125 29.27 -10.95 50.31
N SER A 126 29.48 -9.99 49.42
CA SER A 126 28.67 -9.83 48.21
C SER A 126 29.19 -10.74 47.11
N VAL A 127 28.43 -11.78 46.77
CA VAL A 127 28.74 -12.71 45.68
C VAL A 127 28.08 -12.22 44.41
N ALA A 128 28.86 -11.98 43.36
CA ALA A 128 28.37 -11.67 42.02
C ALA A 128 28.37 -12.92 41.14
N ILE A 129 27.32 -13.10 40.35
CA ILE A 129 27.18 -14.21 39.38
C ILE A 129 27.04 -13.65 37.96
N ALA A 130 27.77 -14.24 37.03
CA ALA A 130 27.75 -13.86 35.62
C ALA A 130 27.79 -15.11 34.73
N ILE A 131 27.34 -14.98 33.47
CA ILE A 131 27.52 -16.04 32.48
C ILE A 131 29.01 -16.15 32.16
N ASP A 132 29.52 -17.37 32.22
CA ASP A 132 30.88 -17.73 31.84
C ASP A 132 30.89 -18.24 30.39
N ASN A 133 30.37 -19.44 30.12
CA ASN A 133 30.11 -19.91 28.76
C ASN A 133 28.74 -19.47 28.26
N ASN A 134 28.69 -18.71 27.17
CA ASN A 134 27.47 -18.13 26.61
C ASN A 134 27.18 -18.61 25.16
N PRO A 135 26.83 -19.90 24.96
CA PRO A 135 26.69 -20.48 23.63
C PRO A 135 25.57 -19.85 22.78
N GLY A 136 24.49 -19.36 23.39
CA GLY A 136 23.37 -18.71 22.71
C GLY A 136 23.47 -17.19 22.65
N SER A 137 24.56 -16.59 23.13
CA SER A 137 24.69 -15.13 23.29
C SER A 137 23.52 -14.50 24.07
N GLY A 138 23.08 -15.20 25.11
CA GLY A 138 21.97 -14.81 25.98
C GLY A 138 22.35 -13.73 26.98
N THR A 139 21.33 -13.02 27.45
CA THR A 139 21.40 -12.04 28.52
C THR A 139 20.93 -12.66 29.83
N LEU A 140 21.75 -12.57 30.87
CA LEU A 140 21.37 -12.93 32.23
C LEU A 140 20.47 -11.85 32.81
N SER A 141 19.30 -12.25 33.30
CA SER A 141 18.34 -11.40 34.00
C SER A 141 18.13 -11.90 35.42
N GLY A 142 17.58 -11.06 36.30
CA GLY A 142 17.40 -11.35 37.72
C GLY A 142 18.46 -10.67 38.59
N THR A 143 18.60 -11.11 39.84
CA THR A 143 19.50 -10.51 40.81
C THR A 143 20.90 -11.10 40.65
N THR A 144 21.83 -10.37 40.02
CA THR A 144 23.19 -10.89 39.71
C THR A 144 24.23 -10.65 40.80
N SER A 145 23.83 -10.08 41.94
CA SER A 145 24.69 -9.89 43.11
C SER A 145 23.89 -10.10 44.38
N GLN A 146 24.34 -10.99 45.25
CA GLN A 146 23.66 -11.33 46.50
C GLN A 146 24.63 -11.32 47.66
N THR A 147 24.23 -10.70 48.77
CA THR A 147 24.97 -10.77 50.02
C THR A 147 24.75 -12.13 50.66
N ALA A 148 25.83 -12.80 51.04
CA ALA A 148 25.77 -14.05 51.78
C ALA A 148 25.02 -13.83 53.11
N VAL A 149 24.18 -14.78 53.48
CA VAL A 149 23.52 -14.85 54.80
C VAL A 149 23.88 -16.19 55.40
N SER A 150 24.51 -16.16 56.58
CA SER A 150 25.11 -17.36 57.20
C SER A 150 26.03 -18.14 56.25
N GLY A 151 26.85 -17.43 55.47
CA GLY A 151 27.81 -18.00 54.54
C GLY A 151 27.23 -18.43 53.19
N GLU A 152 25.93 -18.24 52.93
CA GLU A 152 25.28 -18.65 51.67
C GLU A 152 24.65 -17.47 50.92
N ALA A 153 25.01 -17.31 49.65
CA ALA A 153 24.34 -16.40 48.72
C ALA A 153 23.35 -17.20 47.86
N THR A 154 22.06 -16.87 47.96
CA THR A 154 20.97 -17.55 47.23
C THR A 154 20.45 -16.70 46.08
N PHE A 155 20.43 -17.28 44.88
CA PHE A 155 19.94 -16.66 43.65
C PHE A 155 18.70 -17.41 43.15
N ASN A 156 17.52 -16.80 43.24
CA ASN A 156 16.22 -17.46 43.03
C ASN A 156 15.41 -16.92 41.84
N ASP A 157 15.91 -15.90 41.14
CA ASP A 157 15.20 -15.20 40.06
C ASP A 157 15.99 -15.17 38.74
N LEU A 158 17.16 -15.82 38.69
CA LEU A 158 18.04 -15.79 37.52
C LEU A 158 17.40 -16.49 36.31
N SER A 159 17.48 -15.87 35.15
CA SER A 159 17.01 -16.43 33.87
C SER A 159 17.87 -15.98 32.70
N ILE A 160 17.85 -16.72 31.60
CA ILE A 160 18.58 -16.41 30.37
C ILE A 160 17.59 -16.43 29.20
N ASN A 161 17.57 -15.37 28.39
CA ASN A 161 16.58 -15.21 27.30
C ASN A 161 16.91 -15.99 26.01
N LYS A 162 18.17 -16.36 25.76
CA LYS A 162 18.55 -17.13 24.57
C LYS A 162 18.76 -18.60 24.86
N SER A 163 18.24 -19.44 23.97
CA SER A 163 18.45 -20.88 24.00
C SER A 163 19.90 -21.26 23.66
N GLY A 164 20.38 -22.36 24.22
CA GLY A 164 21.73 -22.84 24.00
C GLY A 164 22.06 -24.02 24.91
N THR A 165 23.02 -24.83 24.47
CA THR A 165 23.47 -26.04 25.19
C THR A 165 24.83 -25.79 25.82
N GLY A 166 24.96 -26.07 27.12
CA GLY A 166 26.22 -25.97 27.85
C GLY A 166 26.55 -24.58 28.41
N TYR A 167 25.54 -23.80 28.78
CA TYR A 167 25.76 -22.59 29.60
C TYR A 167 26.48 -22.93 30.90
N THR A 168 27.34 -22.03 31.36
CA THR A 168 27.93 -22.07 32.70
C THR A 168 27.87 -20.69 33.34
N PHE A 169 27.83 -20.65 34.67
CA PHE A 169 27.99 -19.43 35.44
C PHE A 169 29.34 -19.39 36.13
N THR A 170 29.93 -18.20 36.23
CA THR A 170 31.04 -17.91 37.14
C THR A 170 30.56 -17.05 38.31
N VAL A 171 31.00 -17.40 39.51
CA VAL A 171 30.72 -16.63 40.73
C VAL A 171 32.01 -16.03 41.27
N THR A 172 31.97 -14.75 41.60
CA THR A 172 33.13 -13.97 42.04
C THR A 172 32.79 -13.10 43.24
N SER A 173 33.78 -12.83 44.08
CA SER A 173 33.68 -11.84 45.16
C SER A 173 35.07 -11.37 45.56
N GLY A 174 35.38 -10.11 45.26
CA GLY A 174 36.68 -9.51 45.61
C GLY A 174 37.87 -10.36 45.17
N SER A 175 38.71 -10.76 46.14
CA SER A 175 39.89 -11.61 45.94
C SER A 175 39.66 -13.09 46.24
N LEU A 176 38.42 -13.52 46.51
CA LEU A 176 38.10 -14.93 46.74
C LEU A 176 38.32 -15.72 45.46
N THR A 177 38.75 -16.97 45.61
CA THR A 177 38.86 -17.89 44.48
C THR A 177 37.47 -18.16 43.91
N ALA A 178 37.28 -17.82 42.63
CA ALA A 178 36.01 -17.97 41.92
C ALA A 178 35.65 -19.45 41.69
N ALA A 179 34.36 -19.71 41.47
CA ALA A 179 33.88 -21.03 41.03
C ALA A 179 33.09 -20.93 39.73
N THR A 180 33.15 -22.00 38.94
CA THR A 180 32.35 -22.18 37.73
C THR A 180 31.31 -23.28 37.99
N SER A 181 30.08 -23.07 37.54
CA SER A 181 29.00 -24.04 37.70
C SER A 181 29.18 -25.24 36.78
N ASP A 182 28.40 -26.29 37.02
CA ASP A 182 28.19 -27.33 36.02
C ASP A 182 27.49 -26.77 34.77
N GLY A 183 27.64 -27.46 33.64
CA GLY A 183 26.99 -27.09 32.39
C GLY A 183 25.49 -27.36 32.41
N PHE A 184 24.69 -26.40 31.94
CA PHE A 184 23.23 -26.52 31.84
C PHE A 184 22.72 -25.96 30.50
N ASN A 185 21.47 -26.29 30.16
CA ASN A 185 20.86 -25.95 28.87
C ASN A 185 19.68 -25.00 29.06
N ILE A 186 19.57 -24.05 28.15
CA ILE A 186 18.37 -23.23 27.97
C ILE A 186 17.68 -23.73 26.70
N THR A 187 16.46 -24.24 26.86
CA THR A 187 15.60 -24.63 25.74
C THR A 187 14.74 -23.44 25.30
N PRO A 188 14.39 -23.31 24.01
CA PRO A 188 13.47 -22.26 23.54
C PRO A 188 12.10 -22.35 24.21
N ALA A 189 11.43 -21.21 24.35
CA ALA A 189 10.03 -21.17 24.73
C ALA A 189 9.11 -21.63 23.58
N ALA A 190 7.80 -21.65 23.83
CA ALA A 190 6.82 -21.96 22.80
C ALA A 190 6.87 -20.95 21.65
N ALA A 191 6.58 -21.42 20.43
CA ALA A 191 6.53 -20.57 19.25
C ALA A 191 5.52 -19.42 19.44
N SER A 192 5.96 -18.22 19.08
CA SER A 192 5.22 -16.97 19.18
C SER A 192 4.99 -16.33 17.82
N TYR A 193 5.94 -16.44 16.88
CA TYR A 193 5.81 -15.90 15.52
C TYR A 193 6.51 -16.80 14.50
N PHE A 194 6.22 -16.57 13.21
CA PHE A 194 6.93 -17.21 12.10
C PHE A 194 7.80 -16.21 11.38
N LYS A 195 8.92 -16.67 10.82
CA LYS A 195 9.68 -15.95 9.80
C LYS A 195 9.67 -16.74 8.50
N VAL A 196 9.34 -16.06 7.40
CA VAL A 196 9.33 -16.62 6.05
C VAL A 196 10.58 -16.16 5.32
N THR A 197 11.35 -17.10 4.77
CA THR A 197 12.49 -16.79 3.90
C THR A 197 12.37 -17.53 2.57
N GLY A 198 12.92 -16.95 1.52
CA GLY A 198 12.90 -17.46 0.15
C GLY A 198 13.63 -16.49 -0.77
N THR A 199 13.49 -16.63 -2.09
CA THR A 199 14.02 -15.62 -3.02
C THR A 199 13.09 -14.40 -3.07
N ALA A 200 13.66 -13.20 -3.03
CA ALA A 200 12.88 -11.95 -3.05
C ALA A 200 12.29 -11.59 -4.43
N SER A 201 12.69 -12.32 -5.48
CA SER A 201 12.21 -12.10 -6.85
C SER A 201 12.01 -13.44 -7.55
N MET A 202 10.98 -13.52 -8.38
CA MET A 202 10.67 -14.69 -9.22
C MET A 202 9.99 -14.26 -10.53
N THR A 203 9.87 -15.20 -11.46
CA THR A 203 9.04 -15.05 -12.66
C THR A 203 7.70 -15.74 -12.43
N ALA A 204 6.61 -15.18 -12.95
CA ALA A 204 5.30 -15.81 -12.91
C ALA A 204 5.37 -17.25 -13.44
N GLY A 205 4.74 -18.17 -12.70
CA GLY A 205 4.73 -19.62 -12.96
C GLY A 205 5.99 -20.39 -12.58
N SER A 206 7.07 -19.72 -12.15
CA SER A 206 8.24 -20.39 -11.57
C SER A 206 8.00 -20.76 -10.11
N THR A 207 8.83 -21.66 -9.58
CA THR A 207 8.82 -22.02 -8.16
C THR A 207 9.77 -21.14 -7.36
N ASN A 208 9.33 -20.74 -6.17
CA ASN A 208 10.14 -20.14 -5.12
C ASN A 208 10.20 -21.11 -3.92
N GLU A 209 11.41 -21.46 -3.49
CA GLU A 209 11.62 -22.34 -2.35
C GLU A 209 11.60 -21.53 -1.06
N LEU A 210 10.62 -21.83 -0.20
CA LEU A 210 10.38 -21.16 1.06
C LEU A 210 10.91 -21.99 2.24
N THR A 211 11.37 -21.28 3.27
CA THR A 211 11.62 -21.83 4.61
C THR A 211 10.83 -21.01 5.63
N ILE A 212 9.96 -21.68 6.39
CA ILE A 212 9.19 -21.13 7.49
C ILE A 212 9.89 -21.57 8.78
N THR A 213 10.33 -20.61 9.58
CA THR A 213 10.93 -20.87 10.88
C THR A 213 10.05 -20.33 11.99
N ALA A 214 9.68 -21.17 12.94
CA ALA A 214 8.95 -20.80 14.14
C ALA A 214 9.93 -20.27 15.20
N TYR A 215 9.66 -19.08 15.71
CA TYR A 215 10.45 -18.43 16.75
C TYR A 215 9.62 -18.18 18.00
N ASP A 216 10.24 -18.24 19.17
CA ASP A 216 9.64 -17.73 20.41
C ASP A 216 9.75 -16.19 20.50
N GLN A 217 9.16 -15.60 21.55
CA GLN A 217 9.17 -14.13 21.75
C GLN A 217 10.56 -13.52 22.02
N TYR A 218 11.61 -14.34 22.10
CA TYR A 218 12.99 -13.93 22.35
C TYR A 218 13.90 -14.27 21.16
N ASP A 219 13.33 -14.50 19.97
CA ASP A 219 14.00 -14.88 18.73
C ASP A 219 14.86 -16.15 18.85
N ASN A 220 14.44 -17.11 19.68
CA ASN A 220 14.98 -18.46 19.62
C ASN A 220 14.15 -19.29 18.65
N VAL A 221 14.79 -20.12 17.84
CA VAL A 221 14.07 -21.11 17.03
C VAL A 221 13.34 -22.05 17.97
N ALA A 222 12.01 -22.08 17.93
CA ALA A 222 11.17 -22.83 18.84
C ALA A 222 11.23 -24.34 18.51
N THR A 223 12.26 -25.03 18.99
CA THR A 223 12.54 -26.42 18.62
C THR A 223 11.45 -27.43 19.01
N GLY A 224 10.59 -27.09 19.97
CA GLY A 224 9.40 -27.87 20.31
C GLY A 224 8.31 -27.83 19.22
N TYR A 225 8.32 -26.83 18.34
CA TYR A 225 7.40 -26.72 17.21
C TYR A 225 7.81 -27.71 16.11
N SER A 226 7.18 -28.89 16.11
CA SER A 226 7.55 -30.04 15.29
C SER A 226 6.31 -30.83 14.82
N GLY A 227 6.53 -31.72 13.84
CA GLY A 227 5.48 -32.55 13.24
C GLY A 227 4.67 -31.83 12.16
N SER A 228 3.55 -32.44 11.75
CA SER A 228 2.65 -31.89 10.74
C SER A 228 1.87 -30.70 11.30
N LYS A 229 1.85 -29.59 10.57
CA LYS A 229 1.20 -28.33 10.94
C LYS A 229 0.46 -27.75 9.74
N ASP A 230 -0.82 -27.46 9.93
CA ASP A 230 -1.62 -26.74 8.95
C ASP A 230 -1.37 -25.23 9.11
N LEU A 231 -0.81 -24.61 8.07
CA LEU A 231 -0.57 -23.17 8.00
C LEU A 231 -1.44 -22.55 6.90
N THR A 232 -1.81 -21.29 7.06
CA THR A 232 -2.47 -20.51 6.01
C THR A 232 -1.51 -19.43 5.53
N PHE A 233 -1.26 -19.41 4.22
CA PHE A 233 -0.43 -18.40 3.57
C PHE A 233 -1.31 -17.26 3.04
N SER A 234 -0.80 -16.03 3.09
CA SER A 234 -1.37 -14.86 2.41
C SER A 234 -0.33 -14.20 1.52
N GLY A 235 -0.80 -13.70 0.38
CA GLY A 235 0.07 -13.24 -0.70
C GLY A 235 0.85 -14.40 -1.36
N PRO A 236 1.17 -14.31 -2.66
CA PRO A 236 0.68 -13.35 -3.67
C PRO A 236 -0.82 -13.49 -3.98
N SER A 237 -1.34 -12.64 -4.87
CA SER A 237 -2.75 -12.62 -5.28
C SER A 237 -3.01 -13.33 -6.62
N THR A 238 -4.28 -13.60 -6.91
CA THR A 238 -4.74 -14.26 -8.15
C THR A 238 -4.38 -13.45 -9.40
N ALA A 239 -3.85 -14.13 -10.42
CA ALA A 239 -3.48 -13.52 -11.69
C ALA A 239 -4.69 -12.98 -12.47
N PRO A 240 -4.50 -12.05 -13.44
CA PRO A 240 -5.58 -11.54 -14.29
C PRO A 240 -6.32 -12.65 -15.06
N SER A 241 -5.63 -13.74 -15.41
CA SER A 241 -6.22 -14.96 -15.99
C SER A 241 -7.17 -15.72 -15.05
N GLY A 242 -7.23 -15.37 -13.76
CA GLY A 242 -7.97 -16.10 -12.72
C GLY A 242 -7.16 -17.22 -12.05
N THR A 243 -5.91 -17.44 -12.45
CA THR A 243 -5.05 -18.48 -11.86
C THR A 243 -4.62 -18.09 -10.44
N VAL A 244 -4.95 -18.92 -9.45
CA VAL A 244 -4.66 -18.69 -8.02
C VAL A 244 -3.24 -19.18 -7.70
N PRO A 245 -2.41 -18.42 -6.96
CA PRO A 245 -1.09 -18.89 -6.51
C PRO A 245 -1.20 -20.07 -5.55
N THR A 246 -0.18 -20.92 -5.49
CA THR A 246 -0.19 -22.15 -4.67
C THR A 246 1.04 -22.31 -3.81
N VAL A 247 0.89 -22.93 -2.63
CA VAL A 247 1.96 -23.44 -1.78
C VAL A 247 1.78 -24.95 -1.64
N GLU A 248 2.78 -25.75 -2.01
CA GLU A 248 2.67 -27.22 -2.08
C GLU A 248 1.43 -27.68 -2.88
N ALA A 249 1.19 -27.02 -4.02
CA ALA A 249 0.02 -27.22 -4.88
C ALA A 249 -1.35 -26.96 -4.23
N THR A 250 -1.37 -26.34 -3.05
CA THR A 250 -2.59 -25.88 -2.36
C THR A 250 -2.75 -24.39 -2.55
N ASP A 251 -3.94 -23.93 -2.93
CA ASP A 251 -4.22 -22.50 -3.16
C ASP A 251 -3.88 -21.65 -1.93
N VAL A 252 -3.18 -20.52 -2.16
CA VAL A 252 -2.94 -19.50 -1.14
C VAL A 252 -4.28 -19.05 -0.53
N GLY A 253 -4.32 -18.88 0.79
CA GLY A 253 -5.54 -18.64 1.57
C GLY A 253 -6.22 -19.92 2.07
N SER A 254 -5.82 -21.10 1.60
CA SER A 254 -6.23 -22.38 2.18
C SER A 254 -5.18 -22.92 3.15
N ALA A 255 -5.60 -23.85 4.02
CA ALA A 255 -4.69 -24.51 4.96
C ALA A 255 -3.80 -25.52 4.23
N THR A 256 -2.48 -25.31 4.29
CA THR A 256 -1.44 -26.16 3.72
C THR A 256 -0.71 -26.90 4.85
N SER A 257 -0.67 -28.24 4.77
CA SER A 257 0.00 -29.09 5.77
C SER A 257 1.51 -29.17 5.51
N LEU A 258 2.31 -28.66 6.43
CA LEU A 258 3.78 -28.70 6.37
C LEU A 258 4.37 -29.50 7.52
N ASN A 259 5.46 -30.24 7.26
CA ASN A 259 6.21 -30.94 8.31
C ASN A 259 7.33 -30.07 8.86
N PHE A 260 7.35 -29.91 10.18
CA PHE A 260 8.38 -29.19 10.92
C PHE A 260 9.33 -30.12 11.65
N THR A 261 10.63 -29.83 11.56
CA THR A 261 11.68 -30.46 12.36
C THR A 261 12.42 -29.39 13.13
N SER A 262 12.39 -29.46 14.46
CA SER A 262 13.08 -28.51 15.35
C SER A 262 12.78 -27.04 15.04
N GLY A 263 11.51 -26.69 14.80
CA GLY A 263 11.08 -25.31 14.54
C GLY A 263 11.23 -24.84 13.10
N VAL A 264 11.79 -25.64 12.19
CA VAL A 264 12.00 -25.27 10.78
C VAL A 264 11.16 -26.16 9.85
N SER A 265 10.46 -25.56 8.90
CA SER A 265 9.75 -26.29 7.84
C SER A 265 10.72 -26.82 6.80
N GLY A 266 10.42 -27.97 6.21
CA GLY A 266 10.94 -28.29 4.89
C GLY A 266 12.04 -29.35 4.86
N SER A 267 11.61 -30.60 4.77
CA SER A 267 12.38 -31.64 4.10
C SER A 267 11.39 -32.53 3.32
N PRO A 268 11.19 -32.29 2.00
CA PRO A 268 11.78 -31.26 1.13
C PRO A 268 11.29 -29.82 1.42
N LEU A 269 11.98 -28.81 0.85
CA LEU A 269 11.64 -27.39 0.97
C LEU A 269 10.22 -27.09 0.46
N VAL A 270 9.61 -26.05 1.02
CA VAL A 270 8.22 -25.65 0.72
C VAL A 270 8.21 -24.87 -0.58
N THR A 271 7.31 -25.19 -1.50
CA THR A 271 7.28 -24.62 -2.85
C THR A 271 6.11 -23.66 -3.03
N LEU A 272 6.42 -22.39 -3.29
CA LEU A 272 5.45 -21.38 -3.71
C LEU A 272 5.49 -21.23 -5.24
N VAL A 273 4.33 -21.20 -5.88
CA VAL A 273 4.19 -20.81 -7.29
C VAL A 273 3.22 -19.63 -7.36
N ALA A 274 3.70 -18.52 -7.91
CA ALA A 274 2.93 -17.29 -8.08
C ALA A 274 2.72 -16.97 -9.55
N TYR A 275 1.54 -16.45 -9.90
CA TYR A 275 1.15 -16.25 -11.29
C TYR A 275 0.90 -14.80 -11.67
N LYS A 276 0.59 -13.93 -10.71
CA LYS A 276 0.38 -12.51 -10.97
C LYS A 276 1.71 -11.76 -10.90
N ALA A 277 1.99 -10.91 -11.87
CA ALA A 277 3.10 -9.98 -11.79
C ALA A 277 2.76 -8.83 -10.82
N GLU A 278 3.44 -8.77 -9.68
CA GLU A 278 3.23 -7.76 -8.64
C GLU A 278 4.40 -7.73 -7.64
N THR A 279 4.45 -6.67 -6.82
CA THR A 279 5.29 -6.63 -5.61
C THR A 279 4.37 -6.76 -4.40
N THR A 280 4.64 -7.75 -3.55
CA THR A 280 3.79 -8.14 -2.41
C THR A 280 4.62 -8.74 -1.29
N THR A 281 3.99 -9.11 -0.17
CA THR A 281 4.61 -9.91 0.89
C THR A 281 4.02 -11.32 0.86
N VAL A 282 4.80 -12.30 1.33
CA VAL A 282 4.32 -13.64 1.62
C VAL A 282 4.33 -13.81 3.13
N ASP A 283 3.14 -13.93 3.70
CA ASP A 283 2.94 -14.09 5.14
C ASP A 283 2.37 -15.47 5.43
N VAL A 284 2.55 -15.92 6.67
CA VAL A 284 2.07 -17.22 7.11
C VAL A 284 1.46 -17.14 8.50
N SER A 285 0.40 -17.92 8.74
CA SER A 285 -0.30 -17.95 10.01
C SER A 285 -0.78 -19.35 10.41
N GLN A 286 -0.87 -19.57 11.72
CA GLN A 286 -1.54 -20.70 12.36
C GLN A 286 -2.14 -20.24 13.70
N GLY A 287 -3.46 -20.06 13.74
CA GLY A 287 -4.13 -19.55 14.92
C GLY A 287 -3.60 -18.17 15.30
N SER A 288 -3.01 -18.03 16.49
CA SER A 288 -2.40 -16.78 16.95
C SER A 288 -0.95 -16.56 16.49
N ILE A 289 -0.25 -17.60 16.03
CA ILE A 289 1.14 -17.51 15.56
C ILE A 289 1.11 -17.03 14.10
N ASN A 290 1.79 -15.93 13.79
CA ASN A 290 1.83 -15.37 12.45
C ASN A 290 3.19 -14.69 12.16
N SER A 291 3.45 -14.34 10.90
CA SER A 291 4.59 -13.49 10.52
C SER A 291 4.24 -12.00 10.45
N THR A 292 2.96 -11.66 10.23
CA THR A 292 2.43 -10.29 10.00
C THR A 292 2.67 -9.24 11.10
N GLY A 293 3.21 -9.63 12.25
CA GLY A 293 3.48 -8.72 13.37
C GLY A 293 4.65 -7.76 13.13
N ASP A 294 5.56 -8.08 12.20
CA ASP A 294 6.75 -7.30 11.86
C ASP A 294 7.15 -7.58 10.40
N GLU A 295 7.26 -6.55 9.57
CA GLU A 295 7.62 -6.68 8.14
C GLU A 295 8.98 -7.37 7.91
N THR A 296 9.86 -7.44 8.91
CA THR A 296 11.13 -8.17 8.84
C THR A 296 10.99 -9.69 8.99
N TYR A 297 9.79 -10.16 9.32
CA TYR A 297 9.44 -11.58 9.43
C TYR A 297 8.80 -12.12 8.14
N ASP A 298 8.29 -11.22 7.30
CA ASP A 298 7.64 -11.56 6.05
C ASP A 298 8.67 -11.65 4.90
N LEU A 299 8.31 -12.38 3.85
CA LEU A 299 9.09 -12.39 2.61
C LEU A 299 8.56 -11.31 1.67
N GLY A 300 9.29 -10.20 1.54
CA GLY A 300 9.08 -9.26 0.43
C GLY A 300 9.38 -9.92 -0.91
N LEU A 301 8.39 -9.97 -1.80
CA LEU A 301 8.44 -10.71 -3.06
C LEU A 301 8.01 -9.84 -4.25
N THR A 302 8.86 -9.79 -5.28
CA THR A 302 8.52 -9.27 -6.60
C THR A 302 8.34 -10.41 -7.59
N VAL A 303 7.14 -10.56 -8.13
CA VAL A 303 6.83 -11.48 -9.22
C VAL A 303 6.85 -10.70 -10.52
N ASN A 304 7.76 -11.07 -11.43
CA ASN A 304 7.86 -10.48 -12.76
C ASN A 304 6.98 -11.23 -13.75
N PRO A 305 6.43 -10.56 -14.79
CA PRO A 305 5.71 -11.25 -15.87
C PRO A 305 6.56 -12.37 -16.50
N GLY A 306 5.88 -13.41 -16.98
CA GLY A 306 6.48 -14.48 -17.77
C GLY A 306 6.91 -14.04 -19.17
N ALA A 307 7.32 -15.01 -19.99
CA ALA A 307 7.59 -14.75 -21.41
C ALA A 307 6.32 -14.30 -22.15
N ALA A 308 6.50 -13.45 -23.17
CA ALA A 308 5.41 -12.95 -24.00
C ALA A 308 4.65 -14.13 -24.63
N ASN A 309 3.32 -14.08 -24.58
CA ASN A 309 2.45 -15.16 -25.03
C ASN A 309 1.31 -14.69 -25.92
N ASN A 310 0.65 -13.60 -25.55
CA ASN A 310 -0.53 -13.10 -26.26
C ASN A 310 -0.58 -11.57 -26.33
N LEU A 311 -1.40 -11.07 -27.24
CA LEU A 311 -1.75 -9.66 -27.34
C LEU A 311 -3.17 -9.46 -26.79
N ALA A 312 -3.48 -8.24 -26.35
CA ALA A 312 -4.86 -7.81 -26.10
C ALA A 312 -5.02 -6.30 -26.25
N TYR A 313 -6.20 -5.88 -26.71
CA TYR A 313 -6.54 -4.47 -26.74
C TYR A 313 -6.78 -3.94 -25.32
N SER A 314 -5.98 -2.98 -24.90
CA SER A 314 -6.21 -2.17 -23.70
C SER A 314 -7.09 -0.96 -23.99
N GLN A 315 -7.02 -0.44 -25.22
CA GLN A 315 -7.95 0.56 -25.75
C GLN A 315 -8.50 0.09 -27.10
N GLN A 316 -9.79 -0.20 -27.13
CA GLN A 316 -10.52 -0.62 -28.32
C GLN A 316 -10.66 0.55 -29.32
N PRO A 317 -10.72 0.29 -30.64
CA PRO A 317 -11.14 1.27 -31.61
C PRO A 317 -12.60 1.68 -31.37
N THR A 318 -12.92 2.92 -31.73
CA THR A 318 -14.25 3.52 -31.61
C THR A 318 -14.80 3.86 -32.99
N ASN A 319 -16.12 4.06 -33.08
CA ASN A 319 -16.73 4.56 -34.29
C ASN A 319 -16.13 5.92 -34.66
N THR A 320 -15.79 6.12 -35.92
CA THR A 320 -15.21 7.38 -36.40
C THR A 320 -15.73 7.73 -37.79
N VAL A 321 -15.39 8.93 -38.25
CA VAL A 321 -15.72 9.39 -39.60
C VAL A 321 -14.66 8.89 -40.58
N THR A 322 -15.08 8.57 -41.81
CA THR A 322 -14.20 8.15 -42.90
C THR A 322 -12.99 9.07 -43.07
N GLY A 323 -11.80 8.47 -43.13
CA GLY A 323 -10.51 9.15 -43.23
C GLY A 323 -10.04 9.89 -41.97
N SER A 324 -10.89 10.03 -40.95
CA SER A 324 -10.50 10.62 -39.66
C SER A 324 -9.75 9.61 -38.79
N ALA A 325 -8.83 10.09 -37.97
CA ALA A 325 -8.15 9.25 -36.99
C ALA A 325 -9.17 8.63 -36.01
N ILE A 326 -8.96 7.37 -35.65
CA ILE A 326 -9.71 6.68 -34.60
C ILE A 326 -9.27 7.30 -33.28
N THR A 327 -10.23 7.88 -32.55
CA THR A 327 -9.98 8.54 -31.26
C THR A 327 -10.99 8.06 -30.21
N PRO A 328 -10.55 7.70 -28.99
CA PRO A 328 -9.17 7.69 -28.48
C PRO A 328 -8.21 6.74 -29.23
N ALA A 329 -6.90 6.97 -29.08
CA ALA A 329 -5.86 6.17 -29.73
C ALA A 329 -5.99 4.69 -29.35
N VAL A 330 -5.87 3.80 -30.35
CA VAL A 330 -5.94 2.36 -30.14
C VAL A 330 -4.68 1.90 -29.41
N ALA A 331 -4.82 1.03 -28.40
CA ALA A 331 -3.69 0.52 -27.63
C ALA A 331 -3.78 -0.99 -27.45
N VAL A 332 -2.63 -1.66 -27.57
CA VAL A 332 -2.48 -3.10 -27.46
C VAL A 332 -1.37 -3.43 -26.48
N GLN A 333 -1.67 -4.30 -25.52
CA GLN A 333 -0.72 -4.81 -24.54
C GLN A 333 -0.13 -6.14 -24.96
N VAL A 334 1.15 -6.33 -24.65
CA VAL A 334 1.87 -7.59 -24.73
C VAL A 334 1.78 -8.26 -23.37
N ARG A 335 1.22 -9.48 -23.33
CA ARG A 335 0.95 -10.20 -22.08
C ARG A 335 1.58 -11.58 -22.06
N ASP A 336 1.82 -12.09 -20.86
CA ASP A 336 2.24 -13.48 -20.63
C ASP A 336 1.03 -14.42 -20.64
N GLN A 337 1.28 -15.72 -20.44
CA GLN A 337 0.21 -16.73 -20.47
C GLN A 337 -0.79 -16.63 -19.30
N TRP A 338 -0.51 -15.82 -18.29
CA TRP A 338 -1.39 -15.56 -17.14
C TRP A 338 -2.05 -14.18 -17.23
N ASP A 339 -1.97 -13.54 -18.40
CA ASP A 339 -2.50 -12.22 -18.73
C ASP A 339 -1.85 -11.06 -17.97
N ASN A 340 -0.62 -11.23 -17.46
CA ASN A 340 0.16 -10.11 -16.94
C ASN A 340 0.75 -9.29 -18.08
N VAL A 341 0.69 -7.96 -17.98
CA VAL A 341 1.37 -7.06 -18.92
C VAL A 341 2.87 -7.13 -18.72
N LEU A 342 3.63 -7.32 -19.81
CA LEU A 342 5.09 -7.33 -19.78
C LEU A 342 5.65 -5.90 -19.66
N THR A 343 5.58 -5.32 -18.47
CA THR A 343 5.99 -3.93 -18.23
C THR A 343 7.47 -3.63 -18.49
N SER A 344 8.31 -4.66 -18.60
CA SER A 344 9.72 -4.53 -19.02
C SER A 344 9.94 -4.60 -20.53
N ASP A 345 8.93 -4.99 -21.31
CA ASP A 345 9.07 -5.12 -22.76
C ASP A 345 9.07 -3.75 -23.43
N SER A 346 10.11 -3.51 -24.23
CA SER A 346 10.21 -2.33 -25.10
C SER A 346 10.72 -2.71 -26.50
N SER A 347 10.44 -3.95 -26.91
CA SER A 347 11.07 -4.59 -28.08
C SER A 347 10.07 -5.28 -29.02
N THR A 348 8.92 -5.73 -28.51
CA THR A 348 7.89 -6.37 -29.33
C THR A 348 7.26 -5.35 -30.28
N SER A 349 7.37 -5.59 -31.59
CA SER A 349 6.68 -4.80 -32.62
C SER A 349 5.29 -5.37 -32.87
N VAL A 350 4.25 -4.60 -32.52
CA VAL A 350 2.85 -4.96 -32.75
C VAL A 350 2.38 -4.35 -34.07
N GLY A 351 1.85 -5.18 -34.96
CA GLY A 351 1.21 -4.76 -36.21
C GLY A 351 -0.31 -4.78 -36.10
N ILE A 352 -0.97 -3.79 -36.69
CA ILE A 352 -2.43 -3.68 -36.81
C ILE A 352 -2.82 -3.84 -38.27
N ALA A 353 -3.79 -4.72 -38.54
CA ALA A 353 -4.39 -4.90 -39.86
C ALA A 353 -5.91 -4.98 -39.75
N ILE A 354 -6.61 -4.66 -40.84
CA ILE A 354 -8.06 -4.90 -40.90
C ILE A 354 -8.29 -6.41 -40.99
N ASN A 355 -9.15 -6.92 -40.13
CA ASN A 355 -9.63 -8.29 -40.16
C ASN A 355 -10.99 -8.36 -40.89
N THR A 356 -12.04 -7.79 -40.29
CA THR A 356 -13.33 -7.61 -40.97
C THR A 356 -13.32 -6.28 -41.71
N ASN A 357 -13.41 -6.32 -43.04
CA ASN A 357 -13.39 -5.13 -43.92
C ASN A 357 -14.71 -5.03 -44.72
N PRO A 358 -15.82 -4.56 -44.15
CA PRO A 358 -17.04 -4.31 -44.92
C PRO A 358 -17.01 -2.89 -45.52
N PRO A 359 -17.15 -2.69 -46.85
CA PRO A 359 -17.70 -3.61 -47.85
C PRO A 359 -16.67 -4.50 -48.58
N GLY A 360 -15.37 -4.37 -48.31
CA GLY A 360 -14.32 -5.24 -48.84
C GLY A 360 -13.08 -4.50 -49.33
N ASP A 361 -13.17 -3.18 -49.46
CA ASP A 361 -12.19 -2.33 -50.13
C ASP A 361 -11.69 -1.15 -49.27
N GLY A 362 -11.96 -1.17 -47.96
CA GLY A 362 -11.42 -0.17 -47.04
C GLY A 362 -9.91 -0.33 -46.83
N THR A 363 -9.20 0.79 -46.76
CA THR A 363 -7.75 0.86 -46.54
C THR A 363 -7.47 1.41 -45.14
N LEU A 364 -6.72 0.66 -44.34
CA LEU A 364 -6.16 1.17 -43.08
C LEU A 364 -4.94 2.02 -43.37
N SER A 365 -4.95 3.25 -42.88
CA SER A 365 -3.87 4.23 -42.99
C SER A 365 -3.35 4.62 -41.60
N GLY A 366 -2.26 5.39 -41.58
CA GLY A 366 -1.54 5.77 -40.36
C GLY A 366 -0.38 4.83 -40.03
N THR A 367 0.05 4.86 -38.78
CA THR A 367 1.10 3.98 -38.26
C THR A 367 0.50 2.61 -37.96
N THR A 368 0.75 1.61 -38.80
CA THR A 368 0.19 0.26 -38.64
C THR A 368 1.13 -0.72 -37.94
N SER A 369 2.34 -0.30 -37.58
CA SER A 369 3.29 -1.09 -36.79
C SER A 369 3.96 -0.21 -35.75
N GLN A 370 3.90 -0.63 -34.50
CA GLN A 370 4.43 0.13 -33.36
C GLN A 370 5.16 -0.81 -32.40
N THR A 371 6.38 -0.43 -32.01
CA THR A 371 7.09 -1.13 -30.93
C THR A 371 6.46 -0.77 -29.60
N ALA A 372 6.15 -1.79 -28.81
CA ALA A 372 5.66 -1.64 -27.45
C ALA A 372 6.66 -0.87 -26.59
N VAL A 373 6.17 -0.08 -25.65
CA VAL A 373 6.94 0.60 -24.61
C VAL A 373 6.31 0.24 -23.28
N SER A 374 7.11 -0.35 -22.38
CA SER A 374 6.61 -0.93 -21.13
C SER A 374 5.43 -1.91 -21.32
N GLY A 375 5.51 -2.74 -22.37
CA GLY A 375 4.50 -3.74 -22.70
C GLY A 375 3.27 -3.20 -23.44
N GLU A 376 3.23 -1.93 -23.84
CA GLU A 376 2.08 -1.33 -24.53
C GLU A 376 2.47 -0.65 -25.84
N ALA A 377 1.76 -0.99 -26.93
CA ALA A 377 1.89 -0.36 -28.24
C ALA A 377 0.66 0.50 -28.53
N THR A 378 0.87 1.81 -28.72
CA THR A 378 -0.20 2.81 -28.92
C THR A 378 -0.16 3.38 -30.33
N PHE A 379 -1.32 3.39 -31.00
CA PHE A 379 -1.50 3.81 -32.37
C PHE A 379 -2.39 5.06 -32.44
N ASN A 380 -1.78 6.22 -32.69
CA ASN A 380 -2.42 7.53 -32.51
C ASN A 380 -3.11 8.08 -33.77
N ASP A 381 -2.86 7.48 -34.92
CA ASP A 381 -3.18 8.04 -36.24
C ASP A 381 -3.86 7.02 -37.18
N LEU A 382 -4.34 5.89 -36.65
CA LEU A 382 -5.06 4.89 -37.45
C LEU A 382 -6.34 5.49 -38.01
N SER A 383 -6.58 5.33 -39.31
CA SER A 383 -7.81 5.75 -39.97
C SER A 383 -8.21 4.76 -41.06
N ILE A 384 -9.50 4.74 -41.41
CA ILE A 384 -10.04 3.93 -42.51
C ILE A 384 -10.77 4.85 -43.48
N ASP A 385 -10.47 4.72 -44.77
CA ASP A 385 -10.90 5.61 -45.84
C ASP A 385 -12.27 5.26 -46.44
N LYS A 386 -12.93 4.22 -45.93
CA LYS A 386 -14.18 3.69 -46.48
C LYS A 386 -15.25 3.54 -45.42
N ILE A 387 -16.46 3.95 -45.76
CA ILE A 387 -17.65 3.77 -44.91
C ILE A 387 -18.01 2.30 -44.79
N GLY A 388 -18.45 1.90 -43.61
CA GLY A 388 -18.88 0.53 -43.34
C GLY A 388 -19.13 0.28 -41.86
N ASP A 389 -20.02 -0.66 -41.57
CA ASP A 389 -20.38 -1.05 -40.21
C ASP A 389 -19.74 -2.39 -39.86
N GLY A 390 -19.17 -2.49 -38.65
CA GLY A 390 -18.60 -3.75 -38.14
C GLY A 390 -17.18 -4.03 -38.61
N TYR A 391 -16.36 -3.00 -38.83
CA TYR A 391 -14.91 -3.16 -38.95
C TYR A 391 -14.33 -3.82 -37.70
N THR A 392 -13.37 -4.71 -37.89
CA THR A 392 -12.52 -5.20 -36.80
C THR A 392 -11.06 -5.10 -37.20
N LEU A 393 -10.19 -4.88 -36.21
CA LEU A 393 -8.74 -4.85 -36.38
C LEU A 393 -8.14 -6.07 -35.70
N ASP A 394 -7.15 -6.69 -36.33
CA ASP A 394 -6.30 -7.69 -35.70
C ASP A 394 -4.97 -7.06 -35.29
N ALA A 395 -4.58 -7.31 -34.04
CA ALA A 395 -3.26 -7.06 -33.52
C ALA A 395 -2.42 -8.33 -33.60
N THR A 396 -1.25 -8.23 -34.22
CA THR A 396 -0.35 -9.35 -34.52
C THR A 396 1.09 -9.02 -34.17
N SER A 397 1.85 -10.01 -33.73
CA SER A 397 3.30 -9.88 -33.56
C SER A 397 3.97 -11.25 -33.56
N GLY A 398 4.68 -11.59 -34.63
CA GLY A 398 5.43 -12.84 -34.73
C GLY A 398 4.62 -14.08 -34.35
N GLY A 399 5.06 -14.81 -33.32
CA GLY A 399 4.42 -16.02 -32.82
C GLY A 399 3.46 -15.82 -31.64
N LEU A 400 3.15 -14.58 -31.25
CA LEU A 400 2.20 -14.32 -30.18
C LEU A 400 0.76 -14.61 -30.62
N THR A 401 -0.08 -15.05 -29.67
CA THR A 401 -1.51 -15.21 -29.92
C THR A 401 -2.13 -13.85 -30.25
N THR A 402 -2.82 -13.77 -31.39
CA THR A 402 -3.39 -12.54 -31.93
C THR A 402 -4.60 -12.07 -31.13
N ALA A 403 -4.87 -10.77 -31.14
CA ALA A 403 -6.10 -10.19 -30.60
C ALA A 403 -6.93 -9.57 -31.72
N THR A 404 -8.24 -9.79 -31.70
CA THR A 404 -9.19 -9.11 -32.58
C THR A 404 -9.97 -8.08 -31.77
N SER A 405 -10.10 -6.86 -32.30
CA SER A 405 -10.85 -5.79 -31.66
C SER A 405 -12.35 -6.08 -31.62
N SER A 406 -13.08 -5.34 -30.79
CA SER A 406 -14.54 -5.22 -30.96
C SER A 406 -14.87 -4.57 -32.32
N GLY A 407 -16.09 -4.81 -32.80
CA GLY A 407 -16.62 -4.16 -34.00
C GLY A 407 -16.80 -2.66 -33.82
N PHE A 408 -16.43 -1.87 -34.84
CA PHE A 408 -16.65 -0.43 -34.89
C PHE A 408 -17.05 0.01 -36.30
N ASN A 409 -17.59 1.22 -36.43
CA ASN A 409 -18.17 1.71 -37.68
C ASN A 409 -17.41 2.93 -38.20
N ILE A 410 -17.33 3.02 -39.52
CA ILE A 410 -16.84 4.18 -40.25
C ILE A 410 -18.02 4.86 -40.93
N THR A 411 -18.31 6.09 -40.54
CA THR A 411 -19.49 6.84 -41.01
C THR A 411 -19.10 8.06 -41.85
N LEU A 412 -20.09 8.68 -42.50
CA LEU A 412 -19.93 10.00 -43.10
C LEU A 412 -19.90 11.10 -42.01
N PRO A 413 -19.29 12.27 -42.27
CA PRO A 413 -19.47 13.44 -41.41
C PRO A 413 -20.93 13.91 -41.44
N THR A 414 -21.35 14.64 -40.41
CA THR A 414 -22.65 15.33 -40.40
C THR A 414 -22.46 16.79 -40.81
N ILE A 415 -23.35 17.33 -41.65
CA ILE A 415 -23.42 18.76 -41.99
C ILE A 415 -24.66 19.41 -41.37
N GLN A 416 -24.50 20.59 -40.76
CA GLN A 416 -25.58 21.36 -40.14
C GLN A 416 -25.26 22.84 -40.01
N PHE A 417 -26.24 23.68 -39.69
CA PHE A 417 -25.97 25.06 -39.29
C PHE A 417 -25.30 25.13 -37.92
N THR A 418 -24.37 26.08 -37.76
CA THR A 418 -23.71 26.34 -36.47
C THR A 418 -24.72 26.79 -35.40
N SER A 419 -25.76 27.54 -35.80
CA SER A 419 -26.85 28.00 -34.93
C SER A 419 -28.20 27.78 -35.62
N ALA A 420 -29.28 27.59 -34.85
CA ALA A 420 -30.64 27.46 -35.40
C ALA A 420 -31.30 28.81 -35.73
N SER A 421 -30.80 29.91 -35.16
CA SER A 421 -31.28 31.26 -35.44
C SER A 421 -30.22 32.32 -35.22
N SER A 422 -30.41 33.47 -35.84
CA SER A 422 -29.67 34.70 -35.56
C SER A 422 -30.54 35.92 -35.96
N SER A 423 -30.10 37.13 -35.61
CA SER A 423 -30.83 38.34 -35.96
C SER A 423 -29.88 39.52 -36.13
N GLY A 424 -30.35 40.58 -36.75
CA GLY A 424 -29.64 41.84 -36.89
C GLY A 424 -30.52 42.91 -37.52
N ALA A 425 -30.09 44.16 -37.34
CA ALA A 425 -30.72 45.33 -37.96
C ALA A 425 -30.64 45.24 -39.50
N GLU A 426 -31.50 45.95 -40.23
CA GLU A 426 -31.50 45.98 -41.70
C GLU A 426 -30.19 46.52 -42.27
N SER A 427 -29.54 47.41 -41.53
CA SER A 427 -28.17 47.88 -41.79
C SER A 427 -27.08 46.80 -41.64
N ALA A 428 -27.37 45.63 -41.07
CA ALA A 428 -26.42 44.53 -40.91
C ALA A 428 -26.33 43.70 -42.20
N THR A 429 -25.59 44.19 -43.20
CA THR A 429 -25.48 43.55 -44.52
C THR A 429 -24.01 43.42 -44.99
N PRO A 430 -23.58 42.27 -45.57
CA PRO A 430 -24.31 41.02 -45.71
C PRO A 430 -24.33 40.20 -44.40
N VAL A 431 -25.37 39.40 -44.23
CA VAL A 431 -25.48 38.42 -43.14
C VAL A 431 -24.92 37.09 -43.59
N THR A 432 -24.22 36.38 -42.71
CA THR A 432 -23.61 35.08 -43.03
C THR A 432 -24.19 33.99 -42.13
N LEU A 433 -24.74 32.95 -42.75
CA LEU A 433 -25.30 31.78 -42.09
C LEU A 433 -24.30 30.64 -42.26
N GLN A 434 -23.58 30.30 -41.20
CA GLN A 434 -22.50 29.31 -41.26
C GLN A 434 -23.03 27.88 -41.18
N LEU A 435 -22.57 27.03 -42.10
CA LEU A 435 -22.65 25.58 -42.04
C LEU A 435 -21.35 25.00 -41.51
N THR A 436 -21.44 23.88 -40.79
CA THR A 436 -20.31 23.17 -40.19
C THR A 436 -20.40 21.66 -40.39
N LEU A 437 -19.24 21.00 -40.49
CA LEU A 437 -19.08 19.54 -40.48
C LEU A 437 -18.65 19.04 -39.09
N SER A 438 -19.08 17.83 -38.71
CA SER A 438 -18.58 17.15 -37.50
C SER A 438 -17.11 16.74 -37.56
N ALA A 439 -16.57 16.54 -38.77
CA ALA A 439 -15.17 16.22 -39.02
C ALA A 439 -14.77 16.70 -40.41
N VAL A 440 -13.47 16.88 -40.64
CA VAL A 440 -12.92 17.23 -41.95
C VAL A 440 -13.23 16.10 -42.94
N SER A 441 -13.73 16.45 -44.12
CA SER A 441 -13.93 15.51 -45.23
C SER A 441 -12.79 15.67 -46.26
N GLY A 442 -12.31 14.55 -46.80
CA GLY A 442 -11.38 14.53 -47.95
C GLY A 442 -12.08 14.77 -49.30
N LEU A 443 -13.41 14.84 -49.31
CA LEU A 443 -14.25 15.12 -50.47
C LEU A 443 -15.06 16.39 -50.23
N ASP A 444 -15.43 17.09 -51.30
CA ASP A 444 -16.38 18.20 -51.22
C ASP A 444 -17.71 17.69 -50.64
N VAL A 445 -18.24 18.39 -49.64
CA VAL A 445 -19.54 18.14 -49.05
C VAL A 445 -20.48 19.24 -49.49
N SER A 446 -21.62 18.88 -50.07
CA SER A 446 -22.64 19.86 -50.48
C SER A 446 -24.01 19.56 -49.90
N VAL A 447 -24.82 20.61 -49.75
CA VAL A 447 -26.25 20.56 -49.45
C VAL A 447 -27.00 21.55 -50.34
N ASP A 448 -28.23 21.22 -50.71
CA ASP A 448 -29.17 22.17 -51.29
C ASP A 448 -29.78 23.01 -50.16
N TYR A 449 -30.05 24.29 -50.39
CA TYR A 449 -30.78 25.14 -49.46
C TYR A 449 -31.98 25.84 -50.10
N ALA A 450 -33.10 25.83 -49.38
CA ALA A 450 -34.35 26.48 -49.76
C ALA A 450 -34.67 27.65 -48.81
N LEU A 451 -35.44 28.62 -49.31
CA LEU A 451 -35.80 29.84 -48.59
C LEU A 451 -37.31 29.89 -48.31
N SER A 452 -37.67 30.40 -47.14
CA SER A 452 -39.04 30.74 -46.71
C SER A 452 -38.96 31.85 -45.64
N GLY A 453 -40.04 32.12 -44.92
CA GLY A 453 -40.09 33.17 -43.89
C GLY A 453 -41.14 34.23 -44.23
N THR A 454 -41.10 35.36 -43.52
CA THR A 454 -42.00 36.49 -43.74
C THR A 454 -41.42 37.56 -44.64
N ALA A 455 -40.08 37.66 -44.71
CA ALA A 455 -39.39 38.64 -45.54
C ALA A 455 -39.52 38.31 -47.03
N THR A 456 -39.65 39.35 -47.84
CA THR A 456 -39.75 39.32 -49.30
C THR A 456 -38.36 39.43 -49.94
N GLY A 457 -37.98 38.39 -50.69
CA GLY A 457 -36.69 38.37 -51.40
C GLY A 457 -36.68 39.26 -52.66
N SER A 458 -35.68 39.03 -53.53
CA SER A 458 -35.50 39.77 -54.80
C SER A 458 -35.24 41.27 -54.66
N GLY A 459 -34.67 41.68 -53.52
CA GLY A 459 -34.26 43.06 -53.27
C GLY A 459 -35.35 43.96 -52.70
N THR A 460 -36.45 43.39 -52.19
CA THR A 460 -37.36 44.10 -51.28
C THR A 460 -36.71 44.15 -49.89
N ASP A 461 -36.68 43.04 -49.15
CA ASP A 461 -36.10 43.00 -47.80
C ASP A 461 -34.70 42.35 -47.82
N TYR A 462 -34.47 41.44 -48.77
CA TYR A 462 -33.17 40.80 -48.96
C TYR A 462 -32.91 40.30 -50.39
N THR A 463 -31.63 40.05 -50.67
CA THR A 463 -31.13 39.35 -51.87
C THR A 463 -30.38 38.07 -51.48
N LEU A 464 -31.05 36.93 -51.65
CA LEU A 464 -30.50 35.57 -51.59
C LEU A 464 -31.37 34.68 -52.49
N ALA A 465 -30.76 33.82 -53.29
CA ALA A 465 -31.47 32.84 -54.13
C ALA A 465 -31.32 31.44 -53.53
N VAL A 466 -32.31 30.56 -53.74
CA VAL A 466 -32.14 29.12 -53.45
C VAL A 466 -30.95 28.56 -54.22
N GLY A 467 -30.21 27.62 -53.63
CA GLY A 467 -28.99 27.13 -54.27
C GLY A 467 -28.33 25.99 -53.53
N THR A 468 -27.04 25.80 -53.80
CA THR A 468 -26.21 24.78 -53.18
C THR A 468 -25.11 25.43 -52.34
N ALA A 469 -24.91 24.94 -51.11
CA ALA A 469 -23.77 25.32 -50.28
C ALA A 469 -22.76 24.18 -50.27
N THR A 470 -21.49 24.51 -50.53
CA THR A 470 -20.39 23.53 -50.59
C THR A 470 -19.34 23.86 -49.55
N ILE A 471 -18.97 22.87 -48.75
CA ILE A 471 -17.77 22.85 -47.92
C ILE A 471 -16.72 22.06 -48.72
N ASN A 472 -15.74 22.78 -49.26
CA ASN A 472 -14.68 22.17 -50.07
C ASN A 472 -13.85 21.20 -49.20
N ALA A 473 -13.35 20.13 -49.82
CA ALA A 473 -12.46 19.15 -49.20
C ALA A 473 -11.37 19.81 -48.35
N GLY A 474 -11.11 19.26 -47.16
CA GLY A 474 -10.15 19.79 -46.20
C GLY A 474 -10.68 20.90 -45.29
N ASN A 475 -11.86 21.47 -45.55
CA ASN A 475 -12.49 22.46 -44.69
C ASN A 475 -13.61 21.86 -43.84
N THR A 476 -13.98 22.54 -42.76
CA THR A 476 -15.12 22.17 -41.90
C THR A 476 -16.29 23.13 -41.99
N THR A 477 -16.13 24.30 -42.61
CA THR A 477 -17.19 25.32 -42.64
C THR A 477 -17.34 25.98 -44.00
N THR A 478 -18.53 26.51 -44.26
CA THR A 478 -18.85 27.42 -45.37
C THR A 478 -19.97 28.36 -44.93
N ASN A 479 -20.17 29.46 -45.64
CA ASN A 479 -21.21 30.44 -45.33
C ASN A 479 -22.22 30.53 -46.48
N ILE A 480 -23.50 30.61 -46.13
CA ILE A 480 -24.56 31.12 -47.02
C ILE A 480 -24.72 32.60 -46.69
N SER A 481 -24.54 33.49 -47.68
CA SER A 481 -24.58 34.93 -47.46
C SER A 481 -25.82 35.55 -48.08
N ALA A 482 -26.61 36.29 -47.29
CA ALA A 482 -27.71 37.12 -47.79
C ALA A 482 -27.36 38.60 -47.66
N THR A 483 -27.69 39.40 -48.67
CA THR A 483 -27.64 40.86 -48.57
C THR A 483 -28.98 41.35 -48.05
N ILE A 484 -29.00 42.01 -46.91
CA ILE A 484 -30.20 42.68 -46.39
C ILE A 484 -30.31 44.08 -47.02
N VAL A 485 -31.54 44.51 -47.30
CA VAL A 485 -31.86 45.83 -47.83
C VAL A 485 -32.19 46.72 -46.63
N ASP A 486 -31.43 47.79 -46.47
CA ASP A 486 -31.64 48.82 -45.45
C ASP A 486 -32.36 49.99 -46.12
N ASP A 487 -33.55 50.36 -45.63
CA ASP A 487 -34.30 51.49 -46.17
C ASP A 487 -34.71 52.53 -45.11
N LEU A 488 -35.89 53.14 -45.24
CA LEU A 488 -36.38 54.18 -44.31
C LEU A 488 -37.84 53.92 -43.90
N LEU A 489 -38.40 52.77 -44.28
CA LEU A 489 -39.78 52.40 -44.07
C LEU A 489 -39.88 51.75 -42.69
N ASP A 490 -40.67 52.34 -41.80
CA ASP A 490 -40.97 51.73 -40.49
C ASP A 490 -41.84 50.48 -40.71
N GLU A 491 -41.26 49.31 -40.45
CA GLU A 491 -41.82 47.99 -40.73
C GLU A 491 -41.89 47.11 -39.47
N ALA A 492 -42.49 45.92 -39.58
CA ALA A 492 -42.41 44.92 -38.53
C ALA A 492 -41.17 44.05 -38.75
N ASN A 493 -40.55 43.55 -37.69
CA ASN A 493 -39.47 42.56 -37.83
C ASN A 493 -39.89 41.37 -38.72
N GLU A 494 -39.05 41.05 -39.69
CA GLU A 494 -39.30 39.98 -40.64
C GLU A 494 -38.28 38.84 -40.53
N THR A 495 -38.48 37.76 -41.27
CA THR A 495 -37.64 36.56 -41.17
C THR A 495 -37.26 35.99 -42.53
N ILE A 496 -36.00 35.55 -42.64
CA ILE A 496 -35.50 34.65 -43.68
C ILE A 496 -35.27 33.29 -43.02
N VAL A 497 -35.97 32.26 -43.50
CA VAL A 497 -35.81 30.88 -43.02
C VAL A 497 -35.11 30.06 -44.09
N VAL A 498 -33.90 29.59 -43.79
CA VAL A 498 -33.07 28.77 -44.68
C VAL A 498 -33.08 27.32 -44.22
N THR A 499 -33.51 26.40 -45.08
CA THR A 499 -33.55 24.95 -44.80
C THR A 499 -32.59 24.20 -45.71
N ILE A 500 -31.69 23.38 -45.15
CA ILE A 500 -30.77 22.53 -45.92
C ILE A 500 -31.32 21.12 -46.15
N SER A 501 -30.99 20.54 -47.30
CA SER A 501 -31.43 19.21 -47.74
C SER A 501 -30.42 18.55 -48.70
N ASN A 502 -30.69 17.30 -49.10
CA ASN A 502 -29.91 16.56 -50.10
C ASN A 502 -28.38 16.57 -49.88
N PRO A 503 -27.87 16.16 -48.69
CA PRO A 503 -26.44 16.17 -48.46
C PRO A 503 -25.71 15.18 -49.39
N THR A 504 -24.52 15.57 -49.87
CA THR A 504 -23.59 14.70 -50.57
C THR A 504 -22.33 14.52 -49.73
N ASN A 505 -21.77 13.31 -49.67
CA ASN A 505 -20.59 12.95 -48.84
C ASN A 505 -20.73 13.27 -47.34
N ALA A 506 -21.96 13.51 -46.86
CA ALA A 506 -22.31 13.76 -45.48
C ALA A 506 -23.71 13.23 -45.17
N THR A 507 -24.06 13.23 -43.90
CA THR A 507 -25.44 13.09 -43.41
C THR A 507 -25.91 14.42 -42.83
N LEU A 508 -27.22 14.67 -42.76
CA LEU A 508 -27.72 15.87 -42.08
C LEU A 508 -27.52 15.71 -40.57
N GLY A 509 -27.03 16.77 -39.92
CA GLY A 509 -27.05 16.90 -38.46
C GLY A 509 -28.43 17.28 -37.94
N THR A 510 -28.49 17.86 -36.74
CA THR A 510 -29.77 18.21 -36.10
C THR A 510 -30.28 19.58 -36.53
N ASN A 511 -29.38 20.53 -36.77
CA ASN A 511 -29.73 21.91 -37.11
C ASN A 511 -29.84 22.09 -38.62
N THR A 512 -30.94 21.62 -39.22
CA THR A 512 -31.17 21.69 -40.67
C THR A 512 -31.94 22.94 -41.11
N VAL A 513 -32.44 23.73 -40.16
CA VAL A 513 -33.18 24.97 -40.40
C VAL A 513 -32.50 26.11 -39.64
N HIS A 514 -32.25 27.23 -40.32
CA HIS A 514 -31.79 28.47 -39.73
C HIS A 514 -32.81 29.59 -39.95
N THR A 515 -33.22 30.28 -38.89
CA THR A 515 -34.08 31.49 -38.99
C THR A 515 -33.25 32.73 -38.71
N TYR A 516 -33.10 33.59 -39.72
CA TYR A 516 -32.54 34.93 -39.55
C TYR A 516 -33.67 35.94 -39.39
N THR A 517 -33.71 36.69 -38.29
CA THR A 517 -34.67 37.80 -38.08
C THR A 517 -34.04 39.11 -38.50
N ILE A 518 -34.68 39.78 -39.46
CA ILE A 518 -34.39 41.16 -39.85
C ILE A 518 -35.10 42.06 -38.84
N ASN A 519 -34.32 42.87 -38.12
CA ASN A 519 -34.85 43.81 -37.15
C ASN A 519 -35.01 45.18 -37.79
N ASP A 520 -36.26 45.67 -37.83
CA ASP A 520 -36.56 47.04 -38.23
C ASP A 520 -35.75 48.01 -37.36
N ASN A 521 -35.03 48.92 -38.01
CA ASN A 521 -34.24 49.95 -37.34
C ASN A 521 -34.62 51.37 -37.75
N ASP A 522 -35.79 51.54 -38.34
CA ASP A 522 -36.32 52.82 -38.73
C ASP A 522 -37.18 53.45 -37.65
N ALA A 523 -37.33 54.77 -37.75
CA ALA A 523 -38.09 55.52 -36.77
C ALA A 523 -39.56 55.55 -37.17
N SER A 524 -40.45 55.15 -36.26
CA SER A 524 -41.89 55.28 -36.48
C SER A 524 -42.28 56.72 -36.83
N PRO A 525 -43.15 56.92 -37.84
CA PRO A 525 -43.46 58.25 -38.34
C PRO A 525 -44.27 59.05 -37.31
N THR A 526 -44.15 60.37 -37.39
CA THR A 526 -45.03 61.30 -36.67
C THR A 526 -46.22 61.69 -37.54
N ILE A 527 -47.37 61.94 -36.93
CA ILE A 527 -48.61 62.37 -37.61
C ILE A 527 -49.01 63.78 -37.18
N GLN A 528 -49.34 64.64 -38.15
CA GLN A 528 -49.74 66.03 -37.89
C GLN A 528 -50.74 66.54 -38.92
N PHE A 529 -51.46 67.62 -38.60
CA PHE A 529 -52.21 68.36 -39.62
C PHE A 529 -51.28 69.02 -40.63
N THR A 530 -51.68 69.01 -41.91
CA THR A 530 -50.95 69.72 -42.98
C THR A 530 -50.93 71.23 -42.77
N SER A 531 -51.94 71.76 -42.08
CA SER A 531 -52.08 73.19 -41.82
C SER A 531 -52.73 73.40 -40.45
N THR A 532 -52.26 74.42 -39.73
CA THR A 532 -52.77 74.76 -38.39
C THR A 532 -54.15 75.42 -38.41
N SER A 533 -54.62 75.86 -39.57
CA SER A 533 -55.95 76.42 -39.78
C SER A 533 -56.38 76.28 -41.24
N SER A 534 -57.69 76.31 -41.48
CA SER A 534 -58.29 76.38 -42.81
C SER A 534 -59.55 77.25 -42.77
N SER A 535 -59.98 77.76 -43.92
CA SER A 535 -61.21 78.53 -44.08
C SER A 535 -61.90 78.21 -45.41
N GLY A 536 -63.20 78.39 -45.47
CA GLY A 536 -63.99 78.10 -46.66
C GLY A 536 -65.42 78.65 -46.53
N ALA A 537 -66.14 78.70 -47.65
CA ALA A 537 -67.55 79.05 -47.65
C ALA A 537 -68.38 77.90 -47.08
N GLU A 538 -69.45 78.21 -46.36
CA GLU A 538 -70.38 77.22 -45.77
C GLU A 538 -71.04 76.31 -46.84
N SER A 539 -71.04 76.74 -48.10
CA SER A 539 -71.51 75.95 -49.23
C SER A 539 -70.59 74.77 -49.61
N THR A 540 -69.37 74.69 -49.07
CA THR A 540 -68.41 73.63 -49.38
C THR A 540 -68.52 72.48 -48.38
N THR A 541 -69.05 71.34 -48.83
CA THR A 541 -69.20 70.14 -47.99
C THR A 541 -68.88 68.86 -48.79
N PRO A 542 -68.07 67.92 -48.27
CA PRO A 542 -67.34 68.00 -46.98
C PRO A 542 -66.11 68.93 -47.06
N VAL A 543 -65.70 69.46 -45.91
CA VAL A 543 -64.37 70.08 -45.76
C VAL A 543 -63.37 69.01 -45.37
N THR A 544 -62.26 68.90 -46.10
CA THR A 544 -61.20 67.93 -45.82
C THR A 544 -60.17 68.55 -44.87
N LEU A 545 -60.04 67.99 -43.66
CA LEU A 545 -58.94 68.28 -42.74
C LEU A 545 -57.83 67.24 -42.97
N GLN A 546 -56.80 67.64 -43.70
CA GLN A 546 -55.74 66.72 -44.10
C GLN A 546 -54.71 66.52 -42.98
N LEU A 547 -54.39 65.26 -42.71
CA LEU A 547 -53.25 64.82 -41.90
C LEU A 547 -52.12 64.35 -42.83
N THR A 548 -50.88 64.48 -42.37
CA THR A 548 -49.67 64.01 -43.05
C THR A 548 -48.77 63.26 -42.07
N LEU A 549 -48.19 62.16 -42.53
CA LEU A 549 -47.09 61.48 -41.84
C LEU A 549 -45.75 62.13 -42.19
N SER A 550 -44.78 62.10 -41.27
CA SER A 550 -43.41 62.58 -41.52
C SER A 550 -42.62 61.70 -42.48
N ALA A 551 -43.00 60.43 -42.60
CA ALA A 551 -42.45 59.45 -43.54
C ALA A 551 -43.55 58.45 -43.91
N VAL A 552 -43.33 57.69 -44.99
CA VAL A 552 -44.15 56.50 -45.28
C VAL A 552 -43.86 55.46 -44.19
N SER A 553 -44.86 54.68 -43.77
CA SER A 553 -44.68 53.54 -42.86
C SER A 553 -45.33 52.31 -43.49
N GLY A 554 -44.70 51.15 -43.30
CA GLY A 554 -45.23 49.84 -43.66
C GLY A 554 -46.26 49.33 -42.65
N LEU A 555 -46.42 50.03 -41.52
CA LEU A 555 -47.37 49.73 -40.46
C LEU A 555 -48.62 50.63 -40.53
N ASP A 556 -49.72 50.14 -39.96
CA ASP A 556 -50.94 50.94 -39.78
C ASP A 556 -50.69 52.06 -38.74
N VAL A 557 -50.75 53.32 -39.18
CA VAL A 557 -50.65 54.49 -38.29
C VAL A 557 -52.03 55.05 -37.99
N SER A 558 -52.44 54.99 -36.72
CA SER A 558 -53.70 55.55 -36.23
C SER A 558 -53.47 56.70 -35.26
N VAL A 559 -54.34 57.71 -35.29
CA VAL A 559 -54.37 58.78 -34.29
C VAL A 559 -55.82 59.10 -33.92
N ASP A 560 -56.09 59.20 -32.63
CA ASP A 560 -57.38 59.68 -32.14
C ASP A 560 -57.46 61.20 -32.31
N TYR A 561 -58.64 61.72 -32.67
CA TYR A 561 -58.89 63.16 -32.74
C TYR A 561 -60.09 63.58 -31.91
N ALA A 562 -59.99 64.79 -31.35
CA ALA A 562 -61.07 65.45 -30.63
C ALA A 562 -61.44 66.77 -31.30
N VAL A 563 -62.73 67.11 -31.25
CA VAL A 563 -63.24 68.40 -31.74
C VAL A 563 -63.50 69.30 -30.53
N THR A 564 -62.70 70.35 -30.36
CA THR A 564 -62.79 71.26 -29.20
C THR A 564 -62.77 72.74 -29.60
N GLY A 565 -63.67 73.53 -29.01
CA GLY A 565 -63.65 75.00 -29.10
C GLY A 565 -64.28 75.59 -30.37
N GLY A 566 -64.13 76.92 -30.55
CA GLY A 566 -64.62 77.69 -31.70
C GLY A 566 -65.96 78.42 -31.48
N ALA A 567 -66.32 79.28 -32.44
CA ALA A 567 -67.63 79.93 -32.50
C ALA A 567 -68.69 79.08 -33.25
N ALA A 568 -68.26 78.02 -33.93
CA ALA A 568 -69.12 77.10 -34.67
C ALA A 568 -69.63 75.96 -33.77
N THR A 569 -70.91 75.65 -33.87
CA THR A 569 -71.65 74.64 -33.11
C THR A 569 -71.77 73.35 -33.92
N GLY A 570 -71.32 72.23 -33.34
CA GLY A 570 -71.40 70.91 -33.99
C GLY A 570 -72.81 70.31 -34.05
N SER A 571 -72.89 68.99 -34.22
CA SER A 571 -74.14 68.21 -34.28
C SER A 571 -75.14 68.67 -35.36
N GLY A 572 -74.62 69.19 -36.48
CA GLY A 572 -75.44 69.58 -37.63
C GLY A 572 -75.95 71.02 -37.63
N THR A 573 -75.52 71.87 -36.68
CA THR A 573 -75.79 73.32 -36.74
C THR A 573 -74.88 74.00 -37.75
N ASP A 574 -73.56 73.99 -37.49
CA ASP A 574 -72.55 74.56 -38.38
C ASP A 574 -71.68 73.47 -39.04
N TYR A 575 -71.46 72.33 -38.36
CA TYR A 575 -70.74 71.18 -38.94
C TYR A 575 -71.23 69.84 -38.34
N THR A 576 -70.94 68.74 -39.06
CA THR A 576 -71.12 67.36 -38.60
C THR A 576 -69.78 66.63 -38.66
N LEU A 577 -69.10 66.50 -37.51
CA LEU A 577 -67.87 65.74 -37.31
C LEU A 577 -67.83 65.31 -35.84
N THR A 578 -67.74 64.01 -35.58
CA THR A 578 -67.62 63.46 -34.22
C THR A 578 -66.16 63.19 -33.90
N ALA A 579 -65.77 63.22 -32.63
CA ALA A 579 -64.46 62.68 -32.22
C ALA A 579 -64.37 61.20 -32.57
N GLY A 580 -63.16 60.68 -32.81
CA GLY A 580 -62.94 59.27 -33.08
C GLY A 580 -61.53 58.97 -33.51
#